data_AF-A0A7W7Z2P8-F1
#
_entry.id   AF-A0A7W7Z2P8-F1
#
_cell.length_a   1.000
_cell.length_b   1.000
_cell.length_c   1.000
_cell.angle_alpha   90.00
_cell.angle_beta   90.00
_cell.angle_gamma   90.00
#
_symmetry.space_group_name_H-M   'P 1'
#
loop_
_entity.id
_entity.type
_entity.pdbx_description
1 polymer ?
#
loop_
_entity_poly.entity_id
_entity_poly.type
_entity_poly.pdbx_seq_one_letter_code
_entity_poly.pdbx_strand_id
1 'polypeptide(L)'
;MPSIAGATMKKFGSSVVVLVAFGVCFWLAREGVRYLQGTGAQAFSTIPGLSREFRDGFTGAAIRTCFENQSRAPENAGLTKQVLTSYCVCFANGMADRISDATLKSLDGVPDADRVKRMQPVIDAAYPACLKEIQATAQR
;
A
#
# COMPACT_ATOMS: atom_id res chain seq x y z
N MET A 1 45.58 4.31 57.73
CA MET A 1 45.25 2.87 57.90
C MET A 1 43.92 2.62 57.19
N PRO A 2 43.72 1.52 56.42
CA PRO A 2 44.48 0.88 55.33
C PRO A 2 43.93 1.34 53.93
N SER A 3 44.66 1.29 52.81
CA SER A 3 44.95 0.12 51.95
C SER A 3 43.68 -0.68 51.60
N ILE A 4 43.32 -0.90 50.34
CA ILE A 4 43.77 -2.06 49.54
C ILE A 4 43.39 -1.86 48.04
N ALA A 5 44.37 -2.15 47.18
CA ALA A 5 44.33 -2.76 45.83
C ALA A 5 43.18 -2.41 44.86
N GLY A 6 43.43 -2.00 43.62
CA GLY A 6 44.33 -2.68 42.69
C GLY A 6 43.59 -3.84 42.02
N ALA A 7 43.00 -3.60 40.84
CA ALA A 7 42.61 -4.67 39.93
C ALA A 7 42.81 -4.21 38.48
N THR A 8 43.97 -4.61 38.00
CA THR A 8 44.49 -4.64 36.64
C THR A 8 43.51 -5.17 35.60
N MET A 9 43.51 -4.52 34.43
CA MET A 9 43.05 -5.07 33.15
C MET A 9 43.51 -6.52 32.95
N LYS A 10 42.62 -7.40 32.48
CA LYS A 10 43.03 -8.57 31.69
C LYS A 10 41.92 -9.08 30.75
N LYS A 11 42.36 -9.22 29.49
CA LYS A 11 41.95 -10.17 28.45
C LYS A 11 40.79 -9.78 27.52
N PHE A 12 41.22 -9.18 26.39
CA PHE A 12 40.85 -9.62 25.04
C PHE A 12 40.44 -11.10 25.00
N GLY A 13 39.26 -11.38 24.47
CA GLY A 13 38.88 -12.75 24.11
C GLY A 13 37.38 -12.96 24.04
N SER A 14 36.76 -12.50 22.95
CA SER A 14 35.57 -13.10 22.29
C SER A 14 34.63 -12.07 21.66
N SER A 15 35.14 -11.25 20.73
CA SER A 15 34.28 -10.42 19.87
C SER A 15 33.46 -11.25 18.86
N VAL A 16 33.73 -12.54 18.70
CA VAL A 16 33.06 -13.39 17.71
C VAL A 16 31.71 -13.92 18.22
N VAL A 17 31.58 -14.22 19.52
CA VAL A 17 30.35 -14.80 20.08
C VAL A 17 29.19 -13.79 20.08
N VAL A 18 29.51 -12.51 20.30
CA VAL A 18 28.50 -11.42 20.31
C VAL A 18 27.95 -11.18 18.91
N LEU A 19 28.79 -11.21 17.86
CA LEU A 19 28.35 -10.98 16.48
C LEU A 19 27.45 -12.12 15.95
N VAL A 20 27.71 -13.37 16.33
CA VAL A 20 26.88 -14.52 15.92
C VAL A 20 25.51 -14.49 16.60
N ALA A 21 25.44 -14.12 17.89
CA ALA A 21 24.18 -14.02 18.62
C ALA A 21 23.25 -12.92 18.03
N PHE A 22 23.80 -11.75 17.69
CA PHE A 22 23.01 -10.69 17.05
C PHE A 22 22.58 -11.05 15.62
N GLY A 23 23.43 -11.75 14.85
CA GLY A 23 23.09 -12.19 13.49
C GLY A 23 21.91 -13.18 13.45
N VAL A 24 21.86 -14.14 14.38
CA VAL A 24 20.77 -15.13 14.45
C VAL A 24 19.46 -14.48 14.90
N CYS A 25 19.49 -13.55 15.86
CA CYS A 25 18.28 -12.82 16.28
C CYS A 25 17.73 -11.92 15.16
N PHE A 26 18.59 -11.26 14.37
CA PHE A 26 18.15 -10.45 13.23
C PHE A 26 17.60 -11.31 12.07
N TRP A 27 18.17 -12.50 11.86
CA TRP A 27 17.70 -13.45 10.85
C TRP A 27 16.33 -14.04 11.22
N LEU A 28 16.11 -14.46 12.47
CA LEU A 28 14.81 -14.94 12.95
C LEU A 28 13.74 -13.84 12.96
N ALA A 29 14.08 -12.60 13.32
CA ALA A 29 13.15 -11.47 13.23
C ALA A 29 12.75 -11.17 11.77
N ARG A 30 13.68 -11.30 10.82
CA ARG A 30 13.43 -11.10 9.38
C ARG A 30 12.59 -12.21 8.76
N GLU A 31 12.71 -13.45 9.23
CA GLU A 31 11.86 -14.56 8.78
C GLU A 31 10.46 -14.54 9.43
N GLY A 32 10.33 -14.11 10.68
CA GLY A 32 9.03 -13.96 11.35
C GLY A 32 8.09 -12.96 10.66
N VAL A 33 8.62 -11.86 10.12
CA VAL A 33 7.82 -10.86 9.36
C VAL A 33 7.28 -11.44 8.05
N ARG A 34 8.01 -12.34 7.39
CA ARG A 34 7.53 -13.01 6.17
C ARG A 34 6.40 -14.00 6.45
N TYR A 35 6.39 -14.61 7.63
CA TYR A 35 5.33 -15.55 8.01
C TYR A 35 3.97 -14.85 8.23
N LEU A 36 3.96 -13.60 8.71
CA LEU A 36 2.73 -12.82 8.89
C LEU A 36 2.23 -12.14 7.61
N GLN A 37 3.09 -11.90 6.62
CA GLN A 37 2.69 -11.32 5.33
C GLN A 37 2.23 -12.36 4.30
N GLY A 38 2.54 -13.66 4.51
CA GLY A 38 2.24 -14.73 3.56
C GLY A 38 0.80 -15.27 3.56
N THR A 39 -0.01 -14.97 4.57
CA THR A 39 -1.37 -15.56 4.72
C THR A 39 -2.51 -14.57 4.51
N GLY A 40 -2.21 -13.34 4.11
CA GLY A 40 -3.19 -12.25 3.97
C GLY A 40 -3.57 -11.89 2.53
N ALA A 41 -3.03 -12.57 1.52
CA ALA A 41 -3.56 -12.51 0.16
C ALA A 41 -4.86 -13.30 0.11
N GLN A 42 -5.90 -12.77 0.76
CA GLN A 42 -7.25 -13.29 0.64
C GLN A 42 -7.60 -13.31 -0.84
N ALA A 43 -8.02 -14.48 -1.30
CA ALA A 43 -8.42 -14.76 -2.66
C ALA A 43 -9.50 -13.76 -3.12
N PHE A 44 -9.08 -12.66 -3.75
CA PHE A 44 -9.94 -11.71 -4.45
C PHE A 44 -10.47 -12.29 -5.78
N SER A 45 -10.41 -13.62 -5.96
CA SER A 45 -10.37 -14.26 -7.26
C SER A 45 -11.73 -14.45 -7.94
N THR A 46 -12.85 -14.04 -7.34
CA THR A 46 -14.18 -14.22 -7.96
C THR A 46 -15.21 -13.18 -7.52
N ILE A 47 -14.81 -11.96 -7.14
CA ILE A 47 -15.82 -10.90 -6.98
C ILE A 47 -16.27 -10.49 -8.38
N PRO A 48 -17.54 -10.71 -8.77
CA PRO A 48 -18.03 -10.14 -10.02
C PRO A 48 -17.93 -8.62 -9.88
N GLY A 49 -17.24 -7.98 -10.82
CA GLY A 49 -17.18 -6.52 -10.89
C GLY A 49 -18.58 -5.91 -11.03
N LEU A 50 -18.63 -4.58 -10.99
CA LEU A 50 -19.89 -3.84 -11.08
C LEU A 50 -20.68 -4.27 -12.32
N SER A 51 -21.98 -4.47 -12.13
CA SER A 51 -22.86 -4.71 -13.26
C SER A 51 -22.85 -3.50 -14.19
N ARG A 52 -23.13 -3.73 -15.48
CA ARG A 52 -23.08 -2.67 -16.50
C ARG A 52 -23.91 -1.44 -16.11
N GLU A 53 -25.06 -1.65 -15.47
CA GLU A 53 -25.96 -0.60 -15.01
C GLU A 53 -25.28 0.37 -14.03
N PHE A 54 -24.55 -0.15 -13.02
CA PHE A 54 -23.86 0.68 -12.04
C PHE A 54 -22.48 1.13 -12.50
N ARG A 55 -21.85 0.41 -13.43
CA ARG A 55 -20.47 0.64 -13.86
C ARG A 55 -20.26 2.01 -14.47
N ASP A 56 -21.12 2.44 -15.38
CA ASP A 56 -20.93 3.72 -16.09
C ASP A 56 -21.08 4.92 -15.13
N GLY A 57 -22.09 4.87 -14.26
CA GLY A 57 -22.29 5.90 -13.23
C GLY A 57 -21.16 5.95 -12.22
N PHE A 58 -20.72 4.78 -11.73
CA PHE A 58 -19.59 4.68 -10.81
C PHE A 58 -18.29 5.19 -11.45
N THR A 59 -17.95 4.70 -12.64
CA THR A 59 -16.70 5.07 -13.31
C THR A 59 -16.67 6.55 -13.67
N GLY A 60 -17.77 7.12 -14.17
CA GLY A 60 -17.87 8.56 -14.46
C GLY A 60 -17.65 9.44 -13.23
N ALA A 61 -18.28 9.10 -12.10
CA ALA A 61 -18.09 9.81 -10.84
C ALA A 61 -16.65 9.65 -10.31
N ALA A 62 -16.12 8.42 -10.31
CA ALA A 62 -14.77 8.12 -9.85
C ALA A 62 -13.69 8.82 -10.68
N ILE A 63 -13.84 8.88 -12.02
CA ILE A 63 -12.93 9.60 -12.91
C ILE A 63 -12.91 11.08 -12.55
N ARG A 64 -14.09 11.70 -12.40
CA ARG A 64 -14.20 13.13 -12.07
C ARG A 64 -13.54 13.44 -10.73
N THR A 65 -13.88 12.72 -9.68
CA THR A 65 -13.30 12.93 -8.34
C THR A 65 -11.80 12.67 -8.32
N CYS A 66 -11.35 11.62 -9.00
CA CYS A 66 -9.92 11.36 -9.15
C CYS A 66 -9.22 12.53 -9.82
N PHE A 67 -9.73 13.03 -10.96
CA PHE A 67 -9.10 14.11 -11.68
C PHE A 67 -9.06 15.41 -10.86
N GLU A 68 -10.17 15.76 -10.20
CA GLU A 68 -10.25 16.95 -9.34
C GLU A 68 -9.22 16.88 -8.19
N ASN A 69 -9.04 15.72 -7.57
CA ASN A 69 -8.06 15.55 -6.49
C ASN A 69 -6.63 15.53 -7.02
N GLN A 70 -6.35 14.74 -8.06
CA GLN A 70 -5.00 14.59 -8.61
C GLN A 70 -4.50 15.89 -9.25
N SER A 71 -5.37 16.69 -9.86
CA SER A 71 -4.99 17.99 -10.45
C SER A 71 -4.67 19.08 -9.42
N ARG A 72 -5.09 18.89 -8.16
CA ARG A 72 -4.80 19.80 -7.03
C ARG A 72 -3.63 19.35 -6.18
N ALA A 73 -3.18 18.11 -6.35
CA ALA A 73 -2.09 17.53 -5.58
C ALA A 73 -0.75 18.18 -5.99
N PRO A 74 0.02 18.78 -5.05
CA PRO A 74 1.27 19.45 -5.36
C PRO A 74 2.29 18.56 -6.09
N GLU A 75 2.34 17.27 -5.76
CA GLU A 75 3.21 16.27 -6.38
C GLU A 75 2.92 16.04 -7.87
N ASN A 76 1.74 16.43 -8.34
CA ASN A 76 1.30 16.26 -9.73
C ASN A 76 1.35 17.56 -10.55
N ALA A 77 1.86 18.67 -10.00
CA ALA A 77 1.84 19.97 -10.66
C ALA A 77 2.55 20.00 -12.04
N GLY A 78 3.47 19.05 -12.30
CA GLY A 78 4.17 18.90 -13.58
C GLY A 78 3.48 17.96 -14.58
N LEU A 79 2.39 17.31 -14.22
CA LEU A 79 1.71 16.35 -15.09
C LEU A 79 0.68 17.04 -15.98
N THR A 80 0.57 16.58 -17.22
CA THR A 80 -0.45 17.10 -18.14
C THR A 80 -1.85 16.60 -17.75
N LYS A 81 -2.88 17.37 -18.11
CA LYS A 81 -4.28 16.93 -17.92
C LYS A 81 -4.54 15.56 -18.56
N GLN A 82 -3.94 15.28 -19.72
CA GLN A 82 -4.10 14.01 -20.41
C GLN A 82 -3.55 12.83 -19.60
N VAL A 83 -2.38 13.00 -18.97
CA VAL A 83 -1.78 11.96 -18.11
C VAL A 83 -2.68 11.69 -16.91
N LEU A 84 -3.13 12.74 -16.23
CA LEU A 84 -4.02 12.61 -15.07
C LEU A 84 -5.35 11.94 -15.46
N THR A 85 -5.93 12.32 -16.58
CA THR A 85 -7.16 11.69 -17.09
C THR A 85 -6.93 10.22 -17.42
N SER A 86 -5.85 9.86 -18.11
CA SER A 86 -5.53 8.45 -18.44
C SER A 86 -5.40 7.61 -17.17
N TYR A 87 -4.65 8.11 -16.18
CA TYR A 87 -4.51 7.48 -14.87
C TYR A 87 -5.87 7.29 -14.19
N CYS A 88 -6.70 8.34 -14.13
CA CYS A 88 -8.00 8.28 -13.45
C CYS A 88 -8.99 7.34 -14.16
N VAL A 89 -8.96 7.25 -15.49
CA VAL A 89 -9.73 6.27 -16.26
C VAL A 89 -9.29 4.85 -15.93
N CYS A 90 -7.98 4.58 -15.93
CA CYS A 90 -7.46 3.28 -15.54
C CYS A 90 -7.90 2.93 -14.11
N PHE A 91 -7.72 3.85 -13.16
CA PHE A 91 -8.02 3.62 -11.75
C PHE A 91 -9.50 3.35 -11.51
N ALA A 92 -10.39 4.15 -12.11
CA ALA A 92 -11.83 3.97 -11.98
C ALA A 92 -12.31 2.63 -12.55
N ASN A 93 -11.80 2.23 -13.72
CA ASN A 93 -12.13 0.91 -14.29
C ASN A 93 -11.57 -0.22 -13.43
N GLY A 94 -10.32 -0.10 -12.96
CA GLY A 94 -9.70 -1.08 -12.07
C GLY A 94 -10.47 -1.27 -10.77
N MET A 95 -11.01 -0.19 -10.20
CA MET A 95 -11.92 -0.27 -9.06
C MET A 95 -13.23 -0.96 -9.45
N ALA A 96 -13.86 -0.54 -10.55
CA ALA A 96 -15.14 -1.11 -10.98
C ALA A 96 -15.07 -2.62 -11.23
N ASP A 97 -13.94 -3.13 -11.69
CA ASP A 97 -13.69 -4.55 -11.91
C ASP A 97 -13.54 -5.36 -10.60
N ARG A 98 -13.34 -4.67 -9.47
CA ARG A 98 -13.03 -5.28 -8.16
C ARG A 98 -14.10 -5.01 -7.10
N ILE A 99 -15.13 -4.24 -7.42
CA ILE A 99 -16.24 -3.89 -6.52
C ILE A 99 -17.49 -4.58 -7.03
N SER A 100 -18.24 -5.22 -6.13
CA SER A 100 -19.56 -5.75 -6.46
C SER A 100 -20.67 -4.74 -6.15
N ASP A 101 -21.82 -4.90 -6.80
CA ASP A 101 -23.03 -4.12 -6.48
C ASP A 101 -23.42 -4.25 -5.00
N ALA A 102 -23.21 -5.42 -4.38
CA ALA A 102 -23.44 -5.65 -2.96
C ALA A 102 -22.47 -4.85 -2.08
N THR A 103 -21.20 -4.77 -2.48
CA THR A 103 -20.20 -3.93 -1.81
C THR A 103 -20.62 -2.46 -1.83
N LEU A 104 -21.04 -1.92 -2.98
CA LEU A 104 -21.51 -0.53 -3.05
C LEU A 104 -22.72 -0.29 -2.14
N LYS A 105 -23.71 -1.19 -2.17
CA LYS A 105 -24.89 -1.09 -1.29
C LYS A 105 -24.53 -1.17 0.19
N SER A 106 -23.50 -1.95 0.55
CA SER A 106 -23.04 -2.06 1.94
C SER A 106 -22.36 -0.79 2.49
N LEU A 107 -22.04 0.17 1.61
CA LEU A 107 -21.48 1.47 1.98
C LEU A 107 -22.56 2.54 2.19
N ASP A 108 -23.83 2.21 1.91
CA ASP A 108 -24.92 3.14 2.15
C ASP A 108 -25.09 3.41 3.66
N GLY A 109 -25.28 4.67 4.03
CA GLY A 109 -25.31 5.12 5.43
C GLY A 109 -23.98 5.03 6.20
N VAL A 110 -22.89 4.54 5.59
CA VAL A 110 -21.56 4.52 6.23
C VAL A 110 -20.92 5.91 6.16
N PRO A 111 -20.36 6.45 7.26
CA PRO A 111 -19.62 7.71 7.24
C PRO A 111 -18.43 7.69 6.28
N ASP A 112 -18.08 8.83 5.67
CA ASP A 112 -17.03 8.90 4.64
C ASP A 112 -15.68 8.33 5.08
N ALA A 113 -15.23 8.63 6.29
CA ALA A 113 -13.97 8.13 6.82
C ALA A 113 -13.95 6.59 6.87
N ASP A 114 -15.08 5.97 7.21
CA ASP A 114 -15.23 4.51 7.28
C ASP A 114 -15.40 3.90 5.89
N ARG A 115 -16.03 4.60 4.94
CA ARG A 115 -16.11 4.18 3.54
C ARG A 115 -14.72 4.02 2.94
N VAL A 116 -13.85 5.01 3.10
CA VAL A 116 -12.47 4.97 2.60
C VAL A 116 -11.73 3.78 3.21
N LYS A 117 -11.82 3.59 4.53
CA LYS A 117 -11.16 2.46 5.20
C LYS A 117 -11.62 1.09 4.68
N ARG A 118 -12.93 0.92 4.42
CA ARG A 118 -13.48 -0.33 3.87
C ARG A 118 -13.09 -0.55 2.42
N MET A 119 -12.90 0.53 1.65
CA MET A 119 -12.51 0.48 0.25
C MET A 119 -11.00 0.45 0.02
N GLN A 120 -10.20 0.69 1.06
CA GLN A 120 -8.74 0.72 0.97
C GLN A 120 -8.15 -0.52 0.29
N PRO A 121 -8.59 -1.77 0.57
CA PRO A 121 -8.05 -2.94 -0.11
C PRO A 121 -8.29 -2.94 -1.63
N VAL A 122 -9.44 -2.41 -2.07
CA VAL A 122 -9.78 -2.27 -3.50
C VAL A 122 -8.90 -1.20 -4.15
N ILE A 123 -8.73 -0.06 -3.45
CA ILE A 123 -7.87 1.04 -3.89
C ILE A 123 -6.43 0.56 -4.07
N ASP A 124 -5.88 -0.12 -3.05
CA ASP A 124 -4.52 -0.65 -3.04
C ASP A 124 -4.31 -1.68 -4.16
N ALA A 125 -5.34 -2.47 -4.49
CA ALA A 125 -5.29 -3.44 -5.57
C ALA A 125 -5.41 -2.83 -6.98
N ALA A 126 -6.13 -1.71 -7.13
CA ALA A 126 -6.31 -1.02 -8.41
C ALA A 126 -5.14 -0.11 -8.76
N TYR A 127 -4.55 0.53 -7.75
CA TYR A 127 -3.51 1.55 -7.90
C TYR A 127 -2.24 1.14 -8.67
N PRO A 128 -1.53 0.04 -8.33
CA PRO A 128 -0.22 -0.26 -8.92
C PRO A 128 -0.27 -0.59 -10.42
N ALA A 129 -1.41 -1.08 -10.92
CA ALA A 129 -1.60 -1.33 -12.34
C ALA A 129 -1.63 -0.02 -13.15
N CYS A 130 -2.18 1.04 -12.57
CA CYS A 130 -2.41 2.32 -13.23
C CYS A 130 -1.24 3.30 -13.10
N LEU A 131 -0.34 3.10 -12.14
CA LEU A 131 0.85 3.94 -12.00
C LEU A 131 1.77 3.92 -13.23
N LYS A 132 1.74 2.82 -14.00
CA LYS A 132 2.52 2.68 -15.23
C LYS A 132 2.21 3.79 -16.24
N GLU A 133 0.97 4.28 -16.28
CA GLU A 133 0.55 5.37 -17.17
C GLU A 133 1.24 6.70 -16.84
N ILE A 134 1.39 7.00 -15.55
CA ILE A 134 2.10 8.21 -15.08
C ILE A 134 3.60 8.05 -15.34
N GLN A 135 4.17 6.90 -15.01
CA GLN A 135 5.61 6.64 -15.14
C GLN A 135 6.08 6.60 -16.60
N ALA A 136 5.28 6.05 -17.51
CA ALA A 136 5.61 6.01 -18.94
C ALA A 136 5.68 7.41 -19.57
N THR A 137 4.98 8.39 -19.00
CA THR A 137 4.96 9.76 -19.51
C THR A 137 6.07 10.64 -18.90
N ALA A 138 6.49 10.36 -17.66
CA ALA A 138 7.58 11.08 -17.01
C ALA A 138 8.97 10.82 -17.63
N GLN A 139 9.11 9.79 -18.47
CA GLN A 139 10.36 9.43 -19.15
C GLN A 139 10.50 10.02 -20.56
N ARG A 140 9.51 10.81 -21.01
CA ARG A 140 9.52 11.50 -22.31
C ARG A 140 9.76 12.98 -22.10
#